data_AF-A0A1Z2KYC0-F1
#
_entry.id   AF-A0A1Z2KYC0-F1
#
_cell.length_a   1.000
_cell.length_b   1.000
_cell.length_c   1.000
_cell.angle_alpha   90.00
_cell.angle_beta   90.00
_cell.angle_gamma   90.00
#
_symmetry.space_group_name_H-M   'P 1'
#
loop_
_entity.id
_entity.type
_entity.pdbx_description
1 polymer ?
#
loop_
_entity_poly.entity_id
_entity_poly.type
_entity_poly.pdbx_seq_one_letter_code
_entity_poly.pdbx_strand_id
1 'polypeptide(L)'
;MFEPMMCDTCCTPLEPSVSFVTVVVTYRHPRWVGHEWDHVPLPVPLDPSRLRGVCDFYSAGFPTTAFETVKAIVMQDGPFIRVFTEPWAACQRCAVHIRNRSPHLLIDRAVLVLPGTLNRPERQARRKEIKTLHMAFFQAEPEEVGL
;
A
#
# COMPACT_ATOMS: atom_id res chain seq x y z
N MET A 1 8.66 10.62 15.38
CA MET A 1 7.72 9.73 14.67
C MET A 1 6.33 10.22 15.01
N PHE A 2 5.46 10.49 14.03
CA PHE A 2 4.11 10.98 14.31
C PHE A 2 3.23 9.83 14.81
N GLU A 3 2.26 10.12 15.68
CA GLU A 3 1.29 9.11 16.09
C GLU A 3 0.45 8.68 14.89
N PRO A 4 0.27 7.36 14.65
CA PRO A 4 -0.56 6.86 13.57
C PRO A 4 -2.03 7.14 13.87
N MET A 5 -2.72 7.72 12.89
CA MET A 5 -4.14 8.08 12.99
C MET A 5 -4.93 7.43 11.85
N MET A 6 -6.22 7.21 12.06
CA MET A 6 -7.16 6.81 11.02
C MET A 6 -8.30 7.83 10.89
N CYS A 7 -9.03 7.81 9.78
CA CYS A 7 -10.23 8.61 9.62
C CYS A 7 -11.42 7.95 10.33
N ASP A 8 -12.16 8.67 11.19
CA ASP A 8 -13.32 8.12 11.89
C ASP A 8 -14.46 7.71 10.94
N THR A 9 -14.60 8.41 9.81
CA THR A 9 -15.67 8.18 8.82
C THR A 9 -15.43 6.93 7.97
N CYS A 10 -14.26 6.83 7.33
CA CYS A 10 -13.95 5.75 6.39
C CYS A 10 -12.99 4.68 6.93
N CYS A 11 -12.49 4.88 8.15
CA CYS A 11 -11.54 4.01 8.84
C CYS A 11 -10.25 3.70 8.05
N THR A 12 -9.87 4.55 7.10
CA THR A 12 -8.60 4.43 6.36
C THR A 12 -7.47 5.11 7.16
N PRO A 13 -6.24 4.53 7.17
CA PRO A 13 -5.08 5.19 7.77
C PRO A 13 -4.79 6.55 7.12
N LEU A 14 -4.43 7.54 7.93
CA LEU A 14 -4.14 8.91 7.48
C LEU A 14 -2.64 9.16 7.36
N GLU A 15 -2.26 9.96 6.36
CA GLU A 15 -0.91 10.43 6.15
C GLU A 15 -0.65 11.72 6.96
N PRO A 16 0.36 11.76 7.84
CA PRO A 16 0.74 12.98 8.55
C PRO A 16 1.47 13.95 7.60
N SER A 17 1.16 15.23 7.72
CA SER A 17 1.77 16.32 6.97
C SER A 17 2.04 17.50 7.90
N VAL A 18 3.30 17.94 7.96
CA VAL A 18 3.72 19.08 8.77
C VAL A 18 3.80 20.34 7.91
N SER A 19 3.20 21.42 8.38
CA SER A 19 3.44 22.75 7.81
C SER A 19 4.78 23.30 8.32
N PHE A 20 5.72 23.56 7.41
CA PHE A 20 7.03 24.15 7.78
C PHE A 20 6.93 25.55 8.38
N VAL A 21 5.81 26.26 8.16
CA VAL A 21 5.61 27.63 8.66
C VAL A 21 5.06 27.64 10.08
N THR A 22 4.13 26.71 10.38
CA THR A 22 3.38 26.70 11.65
C THR A 22 3.81 25.58 12.59
N VAL A 23 4.58 24.61 12.08
CA VAL A 23 4.97 23.38 12.79
C VAL A 23 3.76 22.54 13.25
N VAL A 24 2.56 22.84 12.72
CA VAL A 24 1.34 22.09 13.01
C VAL A 24 1.33 20.81 12.16
N VAL A 25 1.07 19.68 12.84
CA VAL A 25 0.80 18.39 12.21
C VAL A 25 -0.66 18.36 11.76
N THR A 26 -0.89 18.10 10.47
CA THR A 26 -2.21 17.85 9.90
C THR A 26 -2.26 16.43 9.34
N TYR A 27 -3.40 15.77 9.46
CA TYR A 27 -3.59 14.42 8.93
C TYR A 27 -4.49 14.49 7.70
N ARG A 28 -4.08 13.79 6.64
CA ARG A 28 -4.77 13.82 5.35
C ARG A 28 -5.05 12.41 4.87
N HIS A 29 -6.11 12.25 4.10
CA HIS A 29 -6.29 11.00 3.40
C HIS A 29 -5.14 10.74 2.41
N PRO A 30 -4.78 9.48 2.17
CA PRO A 30 -3.80 9.12 1.16
C PRO A 30 -4.14 9.70 -0.22
N ARG A 31 -3.11 10.20 -0.92
CA ARG A 31 -3.26 10.78 -2.26
C ARG A 31 -3.19 9.73 -3.36
N TRP A 32 -4.20 8.87 -3.45
CA TRP A 32 -4.31 7.90 -4.53
C TRP A 32 -4.73 8.58 -5.84
N VAL A 33 -3.98 8.34 -6.91
CA VAL A 33 -4.26 8.92 -8.24
C VAL A 33 -5.59 8.38 -8.75
N GLY A 34 -6.48 9.29 -9.16
CA GLY A 34 -7.81 8.94 -9.68
C GLY A 34 -8.82 8.56 -8.59
N HIS A 35 -8.51 8.80 -7.31
CA HIS A 35 -9.45 8.64 -6.21
C HIS A 35 -9.69 10.00 -5.54
N GLU A 36 -10.97 10.36 -5.41
CA GLU A 36 -11.40 11.53 -4.66
C GLU A 36 -12.12 11.07 -3.40
N TRP A 37 -11.75 11.67 -2.27
CA TRP A 37 -12.40 11.44 -0.99
C TRP A 37 -13.64 12.33 -0.90
N ASP A 38 -14.77 11.74 -0.53
CA ASP A 38 -16.07 12.41 -0.41
C ASP A 38 -16.27 13.14 0.93
N HIS A 39 -15.27 13.09 1.81
CA HIS A 39 -15.29 13.74 3.11
C HIS A 39 -13.91 14.27 3.52
N VAL A 40 -13.92 15.25 4.42
CA VAL A 40 -12.72 15.76 5.09
C VAL A 40 -12.26 14.72 6.14
N PRO A 41 -10.96 14.44 6.27
CA PRO A 41 -10.47 13.49 7.25
C PRO A 41 -10.81 13.93 8.68
N LEU A 42 -11.28 12.98 9.50
CA LEU A 42 -11.54 13.14 10.94
C LEU A 42 -10.55 12.26 11.72
N PRO A 43 -9.39 12.80 12.14
CA PRO A 43 -8.34 11.97 12.71
C PRO A 43 -8.73 11.46 14.10
N VAL A 44 -8.66 10.14 14.28
CA VAL A 44 -8.80 9.46 15.58
C VAL A 44 -7.63 8.48 15.77
N PRO A 45 -7.28 8.13 17.02
CA PRO A 45 -6.29 7.09 17.28
C PRO A 45 -6.60 5.80 16.51
N LEU A 46 -5.57 5.11 16.06
CA LEU A 46 -5.72 3.90 15.28
C LEU A 46 -6.38 2.80 16.13
N ASP A 47 -7.52 2.30 15.66
CA ASP A 47 -8.25 1.18 16.25
C ASP A 47 -8.21 -0.01 15.27
N PRO A 48 -7.43 -1.06 15.55
CA PRO A 48 -7.30 -2.22 14.67
C PRO A 48 -8.64 -2.91 14.36
N SER A 49 -9.63 -2.81 15.25
CA SER A 49 -10.95 -3.45 15.05
C SER A 49 -11.82 -2.73 14.02
N ARG A 50 -11.53 -1.44 13.78
CA ARG A 50 -12.24 -0.59 12.83
C ARG A 50 -11.44 -0.33 11.56
N LEU A 51 -10.12 -0.45 11.64
CA LEU A 51 -9.20 -0.10 10.56
C LEU A 51 -9.57 -0.87 9.29
N ARG A 52 -9.93 -0.12 8.24
CA ARG A 52 -10.08 -0.70 6.92
C ARG A 52 -8.70 -0.98 6.36
N GLY A 53 -8.43 -2.26 6.13
CA GLY A 53 -7.29 -2.69 5.35
C GLY A 53 -7.29 -2.05 3.97
N VAL A 54 -6.11 -1.83 3.43
CA VAL A 54 -5.89 -1.44 2.04
C VAL A 54 -5.23 -2.59 1.30
N CYS A 55 -5.45 -2.69 0.00
CA CYS A 55 -4.80 -3.67 -0.84
C CYS A 55 -3.28 -3.43 -0.85
N ASP A 56 -2.49 -4.41 -0.44
CA ASP A 56 -1.03 -4.30 -0.33
C ASP A 56 -0.33 -4.12 -1.69
N PHE A 57 -1.02 -4.43 -2.79
CA PHE A 57 -0.44 -4.40 -4.14
C PHE A 57 -0.50 -3.03 -4.82
N TYR A 58 -1.53 -2.23 -4.55
CA TYR A 58 -1.68 -0.91 -5.18
C TYR A 58 -2.21 0.17 -4.24
N SER A 59 -2.43 -0.20 -2.98
CA SER A 59 -2.74 0.68 -1.85
C SER A 59 -4.03 1.49 -1.93
N ALA A 60 -4.95 1.28 -2.88
CA ALA A 60 -6.17 2.10 -3.02
C ALA A 60 -7.49 1.32 -3.12
N GLY A 61 -7.52 0.06 -2.71
CA GLY A 61 -8.74 -0.76 -2.74
C GLY A 61 -8.97 -1.50 -1.45
N PHE A 62 -10.22 -1.76 -1.13
CA PHE A 62 -10.57 -2.63 -0.03
C PHE A 62 -10.19 -4.08 -0.38
N PRO A 63 -9.45 -4.77 0.49
CA PRO A 63 -9.09 -6.15 0.27
C PRO A 63 -10.33 -7.04 0.35
N THR A 64 -10.35 -8.07 -0.49
CA THR A 64 -11.42 -9.09 -0.53
C THR A 64 -10.88 -10.50 -0.34
N THR A 65 -9.57 -10.67 -0.38
CA THR A 65 -8.86 -11.94 -0.12
C THR A 65 -7.47 -11.63 0.41
N ALA A 66 -6.84 -12.58 1.09
CA ALA A 66 -5.41 -12.55 1.39
C ALA A 66 -4.65 -13.66 0.67
N PHE A 67 -3.34 -13.48 0.57
CA PHE A 67 -2.39 -14.44 0.02
C PHE A 67 -1.23 -14.64 0.98
N GLU A 68 -0.96 -15.89 1.35
CA GLU A 68 0.28 -16.25 2.05
C GLU A 68 1.35 -16.62 1.05
N THR A 69 2.61 -16.54 1.46
CA THR A 69 3.74 -16.96 0.63
C THR A 69 4.48 -18.11 1.28
N VAL A 70 4.77 -19.17 0.52
CA VAL A 70 5.52 -20.33 0.99
C VAL A 70 6.91 -19.95 1.53
N LYS A 71 7.52 -18.89 0.97
CA LYS A 71 8.83 -18.37 1.37
C LYS A 71 8.70 -16.96 1.92
N ALA A 72 9.48 -16.62 2.95
CA ALA A 72 9.58 -15.24 3.40
C ALA A 72 10.20 -14.37 2.30
N ILE A 73 9.64 -13.19 2.08
CA ILE A 73 10.20 -12.20 1.15
C ILE A 73 11.18 -11.34 1.94
N VAL A 74 12.43 -11.24 1.47
CA VAL A 74 13.47 -10.44 2.12
C VAL A 74 14.00 -9.40 1.14
N MET A 75 13.94 -8.13 1.52
CA MET A 75 14.41 -7.01 0.69
C MET A 75 15.41 -6.14 1.45
N GLN A 76 16.41 -5.65 0.74
CA GLN A 76 17.33 -4.62 1.24
C GLN A 76 16.72 -3.24 1.03
N ASP A 77 16.71 -2.44 2.09
CA ASP A 77 16.27 -1.04 2.09
C ASP A 77 17.36 -0.18 2.74
N GLY A 78 18.34 0.22 1.92
CA GLY A 78 19.56 0.88 2.41
C GLY A 78 20.31 -0.01 3.41
N PRO A 79 20.58 0.45 4.64
CA PRO A 79 21.25 -0.35 5.68
C PRO A 79 20.30 -1.32 6.40
N PHE A 80 19.00 -1.32 6.07
CA PHE A 80 18.00 -2.14 6.74
C PHE A 80 17.57 -3.33 5.89
N ILE A 81 17.09 -4.38 6.56
CA ILE A 81 16.46 -5.54 5.93
C ILE A 81 14.98 -5.48 6.26
N ARG A 82 14.13 -5.54 5.23
CA ARG A 82 12.69 -5.74 5.38
C ARG A 82 12.36 -7.20 5.12
N VAL A 83 11.65 -7.82 6.06
CA VAL A 83 11.16 -9.19 5.95
C VAL A 83 9.64 -9.12 5.93
N PHE A 84 9.01 -9.78 4.96
CA PHE A 84 7.57 -9.89 4.85
C PHE A 84 7.16 -11.35 5.05
N THR A 85 6.40 -11.60 6.11
CA THR A 85 5.95 -12.94 6.52
C THR A 85 4.44 -13.02 6.73
N GLU A 86 3.78 -11.87 6.80
CA GLU A 86 2.34 -11.74 6.99
C GLU A 86 1.58 -12.01 5.69
N PRO A 87 0.32 -12.46 5.77
CA PRO A 87 -0.57 -12.56 4.61
C PRO A 87 -0.75 -11.20 3.92
N TRP A 88 -0.75 -11.22 2.59
CA TRP A 88 -0.88 -10.05 1.72
C TRP A 88 -2.34 -9.85 1.31
N ALA A 89 -2.93 -8.75 1.72
CA ALA A 89 -4.31 -8.40 1.43
C ALA A 89 -4.46 -7.86 0.00
N ALA A 90 -5.35 -8.46 -0.79
CA ALA A 90 -5.60 -8.09 -2.19
C ALA A 90 -7.06 -7.68 -2.41
N CYS A 91 -7.28 -6.59 -3.15
CA CYS A 91 -8.61 -6.31 -3.71
C CYS A 91 -8.96 -7.30 -4.83
N GLN A 92 -10.24 -7.39 -5.18
CA GLN A 92 -10.75 -8.30 -6.21
C GLN A 92 -9.95 -8.26 -7.53
N ARG A 93 -9.60 -7.07 -8.02
CA ARG A 93 -8.83 -6.92 -9.28
C ARG A 93 -7.39 -7.41 -9.14
N CYS A 94 -6.73 -7.12 -8.02
CA CYS A 94 -5.37 -7.59 -7.76
C CYS A 94 -5.35 -9.11 -7.60
N ALA A 95 -6.33 -9.68 -6.89
CA ALA A 95 -6.49 -11.12 -6.75
C ALA A 95 -6.59 -11.84 -8.11
N VAL A 96 -7.35 -11.29 -9.07
CA VAL A 96 -7.43 -11.84 -10.44
C VAL A 96 -6.04 -11.88 -11.10
N HIS A 97 -5.24 -10.83 -10.98
CA HIS A 97 -3.89 -10.81 -11.56
C HIS A 97 -2.93 -11.79 -10.87
N ILE A 98 -3.07 -12.00 -9.56
CA ILE A 98 -2.29 -12.98 -8.80
C ILE A 98 -2.63 -14.40 -9.24
N ARG A 99 -3.92 -14.75 -9.28
CA ARG A 99 -4.43 -16.06 -9.74
C ARG A 99 -3.98 -16.36 -11.18
N ASN A 100 -4.05 -15.37 -12.06
CA ASN A 100 -3.62 -15.49 -13.46
C ASN A 100 -2.10 -15.39 -13.64
N ARG A 101 -1.31 -15.30 -12.56
CA ARG A 101 0.15 -15.13 -12.57
C ARG A 101 0.61 -14.06 -13.56
N SER A 102 -0.06 -12.91 -13.52
CA SER A 102 0.14 -11.77 -14.43
C SER A 102 0.80 -10.58 -13.71
N PRO A 103 2.08 -10.69 -13.30
CA PRO A 103 2.75 -9.68 -12.48
C PRO A 103 2.82 -8.30 -13.15
N HIS A 104 2.96 -8.27 -14.48
CA HIS A 104 3.04 -7.03 -15.25
C HIS A 104 1.79 -6.15 -15.09
N LEU A 105 0.59 -6.75 -15.13
CA LEU A 105 -0.66 -6.02 -14.92
C LEU A 105 -0.80 -5.50 -13.49
N LEU A 106 -0.31 -6.27 -12.51
CA LEU A 106 -0.33 -5.86 -11.11
C LEU A 106 0.60 -4.65 -10.86
N ILE A 107 1.82 -4.71 -11.43
CA ILE A 107 2.81 -3.64 -11.37
C ILE A 107 2.28 -2.37 -12.05
N ASP A 108 1.70 -2.48 -13.24
CA ASP A 108 1.18 -1.32 -13.96
C ASP A 108 0.06 -0.63 -13.18
N ARG A 109 -0.82 -1.41 -12.52
CA ARG A 109 -1.84 -0.87 -11.62
C ARG A 109 -1.23 -0.11 -10.43
N ALA A 110 -0.23 -0.70 -9.77
CA ALA A 110 0.45 -0.07 -8.63
C ALA A 110 1.10 1.26 -9.03
N VAL A 111 1.78 1.28 -10.18
CA VAL A 111 2.44 2.48 -10.72
C VAL A 111 1.44 3.59 -11.05
N LEU A 112 0.26 3.25 -11.56
CA LEU A 112 -0.77 4.22 -11.92
C LEU A 112 -1.43 4.88 -10.72
N VAL A 113 -1.60 4.15 -9.62
CA VAL A 113 -2.37 4.63 -8.46
C VAL A 113 -1.49 5.34 -7.44
N LEU A 114 -0.27 4.88 -7.24
CA LEU A 114 0.60 5.44 -6.23
C LEU A 114 1.13 6.80 -6.69
N PRO A 115 1.02 7.88 -5.88
CA PRO A 115 1.40 9.23 -6.31
C PRO A 115 2.89 9.31 -6.62
N GLY A 116 3.26 9.61 -7.87
CA GLY A 116 4.65 9.69 -8.32
C GLY A 116 5.22 11.11 -8.27
N THR A 117 6.54 11.22 -8.47
CA THR A 117 7.19 12.52 -8.67
C THR A 117 7.33 12.84 -10.16
N LEU A 118 7.41 14.14 -10.49
CA LEU A 118 7.71 14.59 -11.86
C LEU A 118 9.18 14.33 -12.24
N ASN A 119 10.03 14.08 -11.24
CA ASN A 119 11.44 13.76 -11.42
C ASN A 119 11.61 12.38 -12.07
N ARG A 120 12.16 12.34 -13.28
CA ARG A 120 12.27 11.11 -14.08
C ARG A 120 13.11 10.02 -13.38
N PRO A 121 14.32 10.31 -12.85
CA PRO A 121 15.08 9.37 -12.03
C PRO A 121 14.30 8.75 -10.88
N GLU A 122 13.64 9.56 -10.04
CA GLU A 122 12.87 9.08 -8.89
C GLU A 122 11.70 8.20 -9.31
N ARG A 123 10.97 8.60 -10.37
CA ARG A 123 9.90 7.78 -10.93
C ARG A 123 10.40 6.42 -11.42
N GLN A 124 11.59 6.38 -12.04
CA GLN A 124 12.21 5.12 -12.47
C GLN A 124 12.64 4.25 -11.29
N ALA A 125 13.25 4.84 -10.26
CA ALA A 125 13.64 4.14 -9.03
C ALA A 125 12.42 3.52 -8.34
N ARG A 126 11.34 4.29 -8.16
CA ARG A 126 10.10 3.80 -7.56
C ARG A 126 9.43 2.68 -8.37
N ARG A 127 9.39 2.82 -9.70
CA ARG A 127 8.89 1.74 -10.57
C ARG A 127 9.73 0.47 -10.41
N LYS A 128 11.06 0.61 -10.28
CA LYS A 128 11.96 -0.52 -10.04
C LYS A 128 11.66 -1.17 -8.69
N GLU A 129 11.48 -0.40 -7.61
CA GLU A 129 11.12 -0.90 -6.28
C GLU A 129 9.80 -1.67 -6.29
N ILE A 130 8.73 -1.06 -6.83
CA ILE A 130 7.42 -1.70 -6.96
C ILE A 130 7.56 -3.03 -7.72
N LYS A 131 8.28 -3.01 -8.86
CA LYS A 131 8.53 -4.20 -9.66
C LYS A 131 9.30 -5.25 -8.86
N THR A 132 10.36 -4.89 -8.16
CA THR A 132 11.17 -5.83 -7.37
C THR A 132 10.31 -6.53 -6.31
N LEU A 133 9.54 -5.76 -5.54
CA LEU A 133 8.69 -6.33 -4.49
C LEU A 133 7.63 -7.28 -5.06
N HIS A 134 6.93 -6.85 -6.10
CA HIS A 134 5.89 -7.67 -6.73
C HIS A 134 6.47 -8.96 -7.33
N MET A 135 7.63 -8.88 -7.99
CA MET A 135 8.28 -10.07 -8.53
C MET A 135 8.75 -11.02 -7.42
N ALA A 136 9.29 -10.47 -6.31
CA ALA A 136 9.68 -11.28 -5.16
C ALA A 136 8.48 -12.00 -4.53
N PHE A 137 7.32 -11.33 -4.44
CA PHE A 137 6.07 -11.94 -4.02
C PHE A 137 5.67 -13.14 -4.90
N PHE A 138 5.72 -13.02 -6.23
CA PHE A 138 5.43 -14.16 -7.11
C PHE A 138 6.46 -15.30 -7.01
N GLN A 139 7.74 -14.98 -6.79
CA GLN A 139 8.80 -15.97 -6.57
C GLN A 139 8.67 -16.70 -5.22
N ALA A 140 7.99 -16.08 -4.27
CA ALA A 140 7.70 -16.64 -2.96
C ALA A 140 6.50 -17.60 -2.96
N GLU A 141 5.95 -17.91 -4.15
CA GLU A 141 4.88 -18.89 -4.38
C GLU A 141 3.62 -18.55 -3.55
N PRO A 142 2.84 -17.54 -3.98
CA PRO A 142 1.69 -17.09 -3.21
C PRO A 142 0.51 -18.06 -3.33
N GLU A 143 -0.13 -18.35 -2.20
CA GLU A 143 -1.31 -19.19 -2.05
C GLU A 143 -2.46 -18.40 -1.44
N GLU A 144 -3.68 -18.59 -1.96
CA GLU A 144 -4.86 -17.87 -1.50
C GLU A 144 -5.43 -18.50 -0.23
N VAL A 145 -5.60 -17.71 0.83
CA VAL A 145 -6.01 -18.20 2.16
C VAL A 145 -7.36 -17.66 2.67
N GLY A 146 -8.05 -16.85 1.87
CA GLY A 146 -9.25 -16.10 2.32
C GLY A 146 -8.87 -14.89 3.19
N LEU A 147 -9.86 -14.10 3.63
CA LEU A 147 -9.67 -13.00 4.61
C LEU A 147 -10.29 -13.39 5.96
#